data_AF-A0A3L7SQQ4-F1
#
_entry.id   AF-A0A3L7SQQ4-F1
#
_cell.length_a   1.000
_cell.length_b   1.000
_cell.length_c   1.000
_cell.angle_alpha   90.00
_cell.angle_beta   90.00
_cell.angle_gamma   90.00
#
_symmetry.space_group_name_H-M   'P 1'
#
loop_
_entity.id
_entity.type
_entity.pdbx_description
1 polymer ?
#
loop_
_entity_poly.entity_id
_entity_poly.type
_entity_poly.pdbx_seq_one_letter_code
_entity_poly.pdbx_strand_id
1 'polypeptide(L)'
;MSHQVASAGSRYWLVASFTIAALVAGGLHPAAAQPMTTTVTQPFLGVTHTHIETTNPRLLDMHLVTVDLSVPGIGFAVTPSNGAAAGETVGRTTRQFLGDQKVQLAINGGFSAWVSGSNYDAQGLAAAKGEIYSSFEQYRTFALDISADNVATILRSPSGTGTARYPDIPLYNTLPGEARLLRDGAIVAPTANETLHPRTAVGLSSDQRTLYLFTVDGRNTGHSLGVTRPELADFMRMFGATDAINLDGGGSTTLVFADPVARVVNVPVGIGDVPGTERVVGSNFGVFALPMPSPAAVTVNVAGGTQTQWQAGQPLIVNALSLTKSGGGTLVLDQANTFTGPTTLTAGTVRLAHARGLAASPVTIQAGATLAAVPGVHPLIPSITITGGTIAATDLIIGGTAGIGGLTVSSGAISESTAVTLLGGGRLSLPAANQQLFSFRSLAIDASPTGGLLDIGTSVVTVQAGGIGASDLVADLAAGRGDGSWNGTTGIASSAAQGNLRIGWLTSSDDALTFTLAAPGDVTLDNIVDVLDAATLLSAGRYDSGRAAGWSEGDFNYDDAFDIIDATDMLTTGLFNTGNYLPAAGTVVPVPEPGSAGWLAAVAAIAARSSGRRRARSRQYQPCVQA
;
A
#
# COMPACT_ATOMS: atom_id res chain seq x y z
N MET A 1 2.86 11.52 32.07
CA MET A 1 3.03 10.06 31.95
C MET A 1 2.35 9.62 30.67
N SER A 2 3.15 9.06 29.79
CA SER A 2 3.02 9.00 28.33
C SER A 2 2.01 7.96 27.86
N HIS A 3 1.02 8.41 27.09
CA HIS A 3 0.20 7.58 26.21
C HIS A 3 0.95 7.37 24.89
N GLN A 4 1.32 6.13 24.58
CA GLN A 4 1.71 5.72 23.23
C GLN A 4 0.53 5.02 22.56
N VAL A 5 0.01 5.65 21.52
CA VAL A 5 -0.90 5.05 20.54
C VAL A 5 -0.02 4.40 19.48
N ALA A 6 0.02 3.06 19.45
CA ALA A 6 0.72 2.31 18.41
C ALA A 6 -0.22 2.14 17.20
N SER A 7 0.17 2.70 16.06
CA SER A 7 -0.51 2.57 14.77
C SER A 7 -0.41 1.13 14.25
N ALA A 8 -1.55 0.46 14.09
CA ALA A 8 -1.63 -0.85 13.44
C ALA A 8 -1.57 -0.67 11.91
N GLY A 9 -0.41 -0.95 11.32
CA GLY A 9 -0.23 -1.01 9.87
C GLY A 9 -0.87 -2.27 9.28
N SER A 10 -1.69 -2.11 8.24
CA SER A 10 -2.28 -3.20 7.46
C SER A 10 -1.18 -4.06 6.82
N ARG A 11 -0.96 -5.26 7.35
CA ARG A 11 -0.06 -6.25 6.74
C ARG A 11 -0.84 -7.03 5.68
N TYR A 12 -0.78 -6.57 4.43
CA TYR A 12 -1.20 -7.37 3.27
C TYR A 12 -0.15 -8.46 3.02
N TRP A 13 -0.57 -9.71 3.10
CA TRP A 13 0.28 -10.89 2.99
C TRP A 13 0.95 -11.01 1.61
N LEU A 14 2.29 -11.11 1.64
CA LEU A 14 3.10 -11.57 0.51
C LEU A 14 2.81 -13.04 0.24
N VAL A 15 2.74 -13.41 -1.05
CA VAL A 15 2.79 -14.80 -1.51
C VAL A 15 4.14 -15.39 -1.10
N ALA A 16 4.12 -16.35 -0.19
CA ALA A 16 5.28 -17.19 0.12
C ALA A 16 4.81 -18.58 0.53
N SER A 17 5.14 -19.58 -0.29
CA SER A 17 5.11 -20.98 0.13
C SER A 17 6.31 -21.20 1.04
N PHE A 18 6.12 -21.17 2.36
CA PHE A 18 7.17 -21.53 3.31
C PHE A 18 7.04 -23.00 3.69
N THR A 19 7.99 -23.82 3.22
CA THR A 19 8.26 -25.13 3.82
C THR A 19 9.43 -24.96 4.79
N ILE A 20 9.16 -24.88 6.09
CA ILE A 20 10.22 -24.89 7.12
C ILE A 20 10.51 -26.35 7.47
N ALA A 21 11.59 -26.91 6.93
CA ALA A 21 12.16 -28.17 7.41
C ALA A 21 13.30 -27.86 8.38
N ALA A 22 13.08 -28.06 9.68
CA ALA A 22 14.14 -27.96 10.68
C ALA A 22 14.89 -29.30 10.78
N LEU A 23 16.20 -29.27 10.49
CA LEU A 23 17.13 -30.36 10.78
C LEU A 23 17.60 -30.20 12.24
N VAL A 24 17.23 -31.11 13.14
CA VAL A 24 17.85 -31.19 14.48
C VAL A 24 18.17 -32.64 14.82
N ALA A 25 19.43 -32.85 15.18
CA ALA A 25 19.95 -34.08 15.74
C ALA A 25 19.66 -34.16 17.25
N GLY A 26 19.16 -35.31 17.70
CA GLY A 26 19.41 -35.86 19.03
C GLY A 26 18.73 -35.20 20.23
N GLY A 27 17.52 -35.67 20.57
CA GLY A 27 16.89 -35.48 21.88
C GLY A 27 15.40 -35.79 21.81
N LEU A 28 14.86 -36.50 22.79
CA LEU A 28 13.44 -36.91 22.86
C LEU A 28 12.50 -35.71 22.60
N HIS A 29 11.99 -35.60 21.38
CA HIS A 29 11.06 -34.55 20.98
C HIS A 29 9.62 -34.92 21.39
N PRO A 30 8.83 -33.99 21.98
CA PRO A 30 7.38 -34.11 21.87
C PRO A 30 7.03 -34.14 20.37
N ALA A 31 6.11 -35.02 19.98
CA ALA A 31 5.74 -35.24 18.58
C ALA A 31 5.62 -33.91 17.82
N ALA A 32 6.42 -33.75 16.77
CA ALA A 32 6.42 -32.55 15.94
C ALA A 32 4.99 -32.26 15.48
N ALA A 33 4.46 -31.08 15.81
CA ALA A 33 3.18 -30.62 15.30
C ALA A 33 3.25 -30.64 13.77
N GLN A 34 2.40 -31.45 13.15
CA GLN A 34 2.30 -31.50 11.69
C GLN A 34 1.89 -30.12 11.17
N PRO A 35 2.44 -29.66 10.03
CA PRO A 35 2.25 -28.30 9.55
C PRO A 35 0.80 -28.05 9.10
N MET A 36 0.26 -26.89 9.47
CA MET A 36 -0.94 -26.31 8.88
C MET A 36 -0.60 -25.88 7.45
N THR A 37 -1.30 -26.44 6.46
CA THR A 37 -1.16 -26.03 5.06
C THR A 37 -2.14 -24.91 4.79
N THR A 38 -1.70 -23.86 4.10
CA THR A 38 -2.56 -22.74 3.71
C THR A 38 -2.35 -22.43 2.23
N THR A 39 -3.44 -22.47 1.46
CA THR A 39 -3.46 -22.08 0.04
C THR A 39 -4.31 -20.83 -0.13
N VAL A 40 -3.72 -19.76 -0.65
CA VAL A 40 -4.41 -18.48 -0.88
C VAL A 40 -4.64 -18.29 -2.38
N THR A 41 -5.87 -18.01 -2.76
CA THR A 41 -6.26 -17.68 -4.13
C THR A 41 -7.12 -16.42 -4.16
N GLN A 42 -7.20 -15.76 -5.31
CA GLN A 42 -8.10 -14.64 -5.55
C GLN A 42 -9.04 -15.02 -6.68
N PRO A 43 -10.18 -15.66 -6.39
CA PRO A 43 -11.09 -16.12 -7.45
C PRO A 43 -11.78 -14.95 -8.16
N PHE A 44 -12.00 -13.82 -7.48
CA PHE A 44 -12.70 -12.64 -8.01
C PHE A 44 -12.04 -11.36 -7.51
N LEU A 45 -12.26 -10.25 -8.23
CA LEU A 45 -11.76 -8.93 -7.83
C LEU A 45 -12.32 -8.56 -6.46
N GLY A 46 -11.45 -8.24 -5.49
CA GLY A 46 -11.84 -7.92 -4.12
C GLY A 46 -12.18 -9.12 -3.24
N VAL A 47 -12.02 -10.36 -3.74
CA VAL A 47 -12.29 -11.59 -3.00
C VAL A 47 -11.01 -12.42 -2.88
N THR A 48 -10.62 -12.74 -1.64
CA THR A 48 -9.53 -13.67 -1.37
C THR A 48 -10.07 -14.92 -0.68
N HIS A 49 -9.74 -16.09 -1.22
CA HIS A 49 -10.06 -17.41 -0.65
C HIS A 49 -8.81 -18.03 -0.05
N THR A 50 -8.87 -18.36 1.24
CA THR A 50 -7.84 -19.03 2.00
C THR A 50 -8.35 -20.42 2.39
N HIS A 51 -7.79 -21.45 1.77
CA HIS A 51 -8.03 -22.85 2.13
C HIS A 51 -6.97 -23.29 3.12
N ILE A 52 -7.41 -23.90 4.22
CA ILE A 52 -6.59 -24.26 5.36
C ILE A 52 -6.85 -25.73 5.69
N GLU A 53 -5.77 -26.50 5.74
CA GLU A 53 -5.80 -27.89 6.18
C GLU A 53 -4.85 -28.05 7.36
N THR A 54 -5.33 -28.67 8.44
CA THR A 54 -4.50 -28.98 9.60
C THR A 54 -4.90 -30.32 10.19
N THR A 55 -3.94 -30.99 10.82
CA THR A 55 -4.17 -32.21 11.61
C THR A 55 -4.07 -31.96 13.12
N ASN A 56 -3.70 -30.74 13.53
CA ASN A 56 -3.61 -30.30 14.91
C ASN A 56 -4.67 -29.21 15.18
N PRO A 57 -5.56 -29.36 16.18
CA PRO A 57 -5.66 -30.46 17.15
C PRO A 57 -6.30 -31.75 16.59
N ARG A 58 -6.84 -31.69 15.37
CA ARG A 58 -7.48 -32.79 14.65
C ARG A 58 -7.52 -32.48 13.16
N LEU A 59 -7.97 -33.44 12.36
CA LEU A 59 -8.27 -33.21 10.94
C LEU A 59 -9.33 -32.11 10.80
N LEU A 60 -8.93 -31.00 10.17
CA LEU A 60 -9.76 -29.85 9.86
C LEU A 60 -9.48 -29.42 8.42
N ASP A 61 -10.57 -29.28 7.66
CA ASP A 61 -10.59 -28.61 6.36
C ASP A 61 -11.48 -27.35 6.49
N MET A 62 -10.89 -26.22 6.17
CA MET A 62 -11.40 -24.89 6.49
C MET A 62 -11.25 -23.97 5.28
N HIS A 63 -12.31 -23.24 4.97
CA HIS A 63 -12.28 -22.21 3.94
C HIS A 63 -12.69 -20.87 4.54
N LEU A 64 -11.78 -19.91 4.44
CA LEU A 64 -12.04 -18.52 4.74
C LEU A 64 -12.11 -17.73 3.44
N VAL A 65 -13.19 -16.99 3.25
CA VAL A 65 -13.32 -15.99 2.20
C VAL A 65 -13.29 -14.62 2.86
N THR A 66 -12.43 -13.75 2.37
CA THR A 66 -12.42 -12.33 2.73
C THR A 66 -12.87 -11.50 1.54
N VAL A 67 -13.78 -10.57 1.79
CA VAL A 67 -14.36 -9.67 0.78
C VAL A 67 -14.06 -8.24 1.20
N ASP A 68 -13.36 -7.50 0.34
CA ASP A 68 -13.11 -6.07 0.51
C ASP A 68 -14.35 -5.27 0.08
N LEU A 69 -15.06 -4.73 1.05
CA LEU A 69 -16.32 -4.00 0.85
C LEU A 69 -16.14 -2.69 0.08
N SER A 70 -14.91 -2.18 -0.05
CA SER A 70 -14.62 -0.97 -0.79
C SER A 70 -14.36 -1.20 -2.29
N VAL A 71 -14.18 -2.45 -2.71
CA VAL A 71 -13.88 -2.79 -4.10
C VAL A 71 -15.13 -2.62 -4.97
N PRO A 72 -15.06 -1.81 -6.03
CA PRO A 72 -16.19 -1.65 -6.94
C PRO A 72 -16.58 -2.96 -7.63
N GLY A 73 -17.89 -3.19 -7.76
CA GLY A 73 -18.43 -4.43 -8.30
C GLY A 73 -18.68 -5.51 -7.24
N ILE A 74 -18.25 -5.29 -6.00
CA ILE A 74 -18.77 -6.05 -4.86
C ILE A 74 -20.22 -5.65 -4.58
N GLY A 75 -21.07 -6.63 -4.34
CA GLY A 75 -22.45 -6.45 -3.92
C GLY A 75 -22.98 -7.74 -3.31
N PHE A 76 -24.22 -7.72 -2.79
CA PHE A 76 -24.74 -8.83 -2.00
C PHE A 76 -26.17 -9.21 -2.36
N ALA A 77 -26.50 -10.49 -2.13
CA ALA A 77 -27.84 -11.02 -2.19
C ALA A 77 -28.08 -11.97 -1.00
N VAL A 78 -29.31 -11.97 -0.49
CA VAL A 78 -29.82 -12.99 0.43
C VAL A 78 -31.00 -13.73 -0.22
N THR A 79 -31.44 -14.86 0.33
CA THR A 79 -32.70 -15.47 -0.10
C THR A 79 -33.84 -14.44 -0.02
N PRO A 80 -34.58 -14.16 -1.10
CA PRO A 80 -35.71 -13.24 -1.05
C PRO A 80 -36.95 -13.89 -0.43
N SER A 81 -37.94 -13.06 -0.06
CA SER A 81 -39.27 -13.54 0.33
C SER A 81 -39.92 -14.35 -0.80
N ASN A 82 -40.68 -15.37 -0.43
CA ASN A 82 -41.55 -16.11 -1.35
C ASN A 82 -42.93 -15.44 -1.54
N GLY A 83 -43.15 -14.26 -0.96
CA GLY A 83 -44.37 -13.47 -1.03
C GLY A 83 -45.47 -14.03 -0.13
N ALA A 84 -46.61 -14.37 -0.71
CA ALA A 84 -47.79 -14.85 0.02
C ALA A 84 -47.86 -16.38 0.18
N ALA A 85 -46.81 -17.10 -0.24
CA ALA A 85 -46.77 -18.56 -0.08
C ALA A 85 -46.62 -18.96 1.39
N ALA A 86 -46.83 -20.24 1.70
CA ALA A 86 -46.61 -20.72 3.08
C ALA A 86 -45.15 -20.50 3.50
N GLY A 87 -44.94 -20.14 4.76
CA GLY A 87 -43.64 -19.72 5.27
C GLY A 87 -43.09 -18.47 4.59
N GLU A 88 -41.78 -18.25 4.67
CA GLU A 88 -41.16 -16.97 4.30
C GLU A 88 -40.30 -17.06 3.04
N THR A 89 -39.73 -18.22 2.75
CA THR A 89 -38.73 -18.43 1.69
C THR A 89 -38.97 -19.71 0.90
N VAL A 90 -38.38 -19.79 -0.29
CA VAL A 90 -38.29 -21.05 -1.06
C VAL A 90 -36.91 -21.66 -0.85
N GLY A 91 -36.88 -22.92 -0.41
CA GLY A 91 -35.68 -23.68 -0.17
C GLY A 91 -34.91 -23.97 -1.46
N ARG A 92 -33.61 -23.72 -1.41
CA ARG A 92 -32.63 -24.00 -2.48
C ARG A 92 -31.39 -24.66 -1.89
N THR A 93 -30.68 -25.47 -2.67
CA THR A 93 -29.26 -25.68 -2.35
C THR A 93 -28.49 -24.38 -2.56
N THR A 94 -27.37 -24.18 -1.88
CA THR A 94 -26.55 -22.97 -2.06
C THR A 94 -26.09 -22.80 -3.50
N ARG A 95 -25.80 -23.90 -4.21
CA ARG A 95 -25.49 -23.85 -5.66
C ARG A 95 -26.67 -23.40 -6.51
N GLN A 96 -27.89 -23.85 -6.21
CA GLN A 96 -29.09 -23.39 -6.91
C GLN A 96 -29.35 -21.90 -6.64
N PHE A 97 -29.25 -21.46 -5.39
CA PHE A 97 -29.36 -20.05 -5.01
C PHE A 97 -28.34 -19.18 -5.76
N LEU A 98 -27.08 -19.64 -5.84
CA LEU A 98 -26.04 -18.95 -6.61
C LEU A 98 -26.47 -18.71 -8.05
N GLY A 99 -26.99 -19.77 -8.71
CA GLY A 99 -27.48 -19.68 -10.09
C GLY A 99 -28.71 -18.78 -10.25
N ASP A 100 -29.67 -18.88 -9.33
CA ASP A 100 -30.90 -18.08 -9.34
C ASP A 100 -30.59 -16.58 -9.17
N GLN A 101 -29.68 -16.23 -8.26
CA GLN A 101 -29.30 -14.82 -7.99
C GLN A 101 -28.18 -14.31 -8.91
N LYS A 102 -27.51 -15.19 -9.66
CA LYS A 102 -26.36 -14.87 -10.54
C LYS A 102 -25.18 -14.22 -9.81
N VAL A 103 -24.98 -14.60 -8.55
CA VAL A 103 -23.82 -14.21 -7.73
C VAL A 103 -22.61 -15.07 -8.10
N GLN A 104 -21.40 -14.57 -7.83
CA GLN A 104 -20.14 -15.27 -8.15
C GLN A 104 -19.71 -16.23 -7.03
N LEU A 105 -20.15 -15.94 -5.81
CA LEU A 105 -19.84 -16.70 -4.62
C LEU A 105 -21.09 -16.80 -3.75
N ALA A 106 -21.31 -17.94 -3.11
CA ALA A 106 -22.38 -18.10 -2.14
C ALA A 106 -22.00 -19.06 -1.00
N ILE A 107 -22.56 -18.78 0.18
CA ILE A 107 -22.59 -19.70 1.32
C ILE A 107 -24.04 -19.99 1.72
N ASN A 108 -24.26 -21.06 2.48
CA ASN A 108 -25.51 -21.19 3.22
C ASN A 108 -25.70 -20.01 4.19
N GLY A 109 -26.94 -19.74 4.54
CA GLY A 109 -27.31 -18.60 5.39
C GLY A 109 -27.64 -19.00 6.82
N GLY A 110 -28.60 -18.27 7.39
CA GLY A 110 -29.11 -18.50 8.73
C GLY A 110 -29.95 -19.77 8.86
N PHE A 111 -30.41 -20.02 10.07
CA PHE A 111 -31.26 -21.17 10.36
C PHE A 111 -32.61 -21.06 9.64
N SER A 112 -33.18 -22.20 9.26
CA SER A 112 -34.50 -22.26 8.64
C SER A 112 -35.20 -23.57 8.95
N ALA A 113 -36.53 -23.53 8.99
CA ALA A 113 -37.38 -24.70 9.23
C ALA A 113 -38.23 -24.99 8.00
N TRP A 114 -38.32 -26.27 7.62
CA TRP A 114 -39.22 -26.68 6.54
C TRP A 114 -40.67 -26.53 6.97
N VAL A 115 -41.51 -25.99 6.09
CA VAL A 115 -42.95 -25.78 6.32
C VAL A 115 -43.78 -26.76 5.51
N SER A 116 -43.70 -26.67 4.18
CA SER A 116 -44.43 -27.54 3.26
C SER A 116 -43.84 -27.45 1.86
N GLY A 117 -43.88 -28.53 1.07
CA GLY A 117 -43.35 -28.53 -0.29
C GLY A 117 -41.88 -28.07 -0.32
N SER A 118 -41.61 -26.96 -1.00
CA SER A 118 -40.29 -26.30 -1.04
C SER A 118 -40.19 -25.08 -0.13
N ASN A 119 -41.16 -24.81 0.71
CA ASN A 119 -41.23 -23.59 1.52
C ASN A 119 -40.60 -23.76 2.90
N TYR A 120 -39.96 -22.70 3.37
CA TYR A 120 -39.22 -22.64 4.64
C TYR A 120 -39.52 -21.34 5.38
N ASP A 121 -39.50 -21.42 6.71
CA ASP A 121 -39.42 -20.26 7.60
C ASP A 121 -37.96 -19.93 7.85
N ALA A 122 -37.56 -18.68 7.64
CA ALA A 122 -36.27 -18.21 8.09
C ALA A 122 -36.34 -17.94 9.59
N GLN A 123 -35.32 -18.35 10.34
CA GLN A 123 -35.31 -18.19 11.79
C GLN A 123 -34.41 -17.03 12.18
N GLY A 124 -35.03 -15.87 12.42
CA GLY A 124 -34.36 -14.62 12.77
C GLY A 124 -34.57 -13.51 11.74
N LEU A 125 -34.16 -12.29 12.10
CA LEU A 125 -34.39 -11.10 11.27
C LEU A 125 -33.79 -11.26 9.88
N ALA A 126 -34.63 -11.11 8.85
CA ALA A 126 -34.23 -11.21 7.46
C ALA A 126 -34.93 -10.17 6.59
N ALA A 127 -34.18 -9.62 5.64
CA ALA A 127 -34.67 -8.65 4.68
C ALA A 127 -33.91 -8.77 3.36
N ALA A 128 -34.60 -8.62 2.24
CA ALA A 128 -34.00 -8.63 0.91
C ALA A 128 -34.35 -7.35 0.18
N LYS A 129 -33.34 -6.58 -0.24
CA LYS A 129 -33.52 -5.28 -0.93
C LYS A 129 -34.46 -4.32 -0.19
N GLY A 130 -34.42 -4.36 1.15
CA GLY A 130 -35.23 -3.51 2.03
C GLY A 130 -36.62 -4.07 2.37
N GLU A 131 -37.04 -5.18 1.78
CA GLU A 131 -38.26 -5.89 2.17
C GLU A 131 -37.96 -6.79 3.37
N ILE A 132 -38.46 -6.40 4.55
CA ILE A 132 -38.38 -7.21 5.78
C ILE A 132 -39.45 -8.28 5.72
N TYR A 133 -39.06 -9.55 5.78
CA TYR A 133 -39.98 -10.68 5.67
C TYR A 133 -39.89 -11.68 6.82
N SER A 134 -38.87 -11.57 7.68
CA SER A 134 -38.72 -12.38 8.89
C SER A 134 -38.24 -11.53 10.06
N SER A 135 -38.56 -11.93 11.29
CA SER A 135 -38.27 -11.16 12.50
C SER A 135 -37.32 -11.91 13.43
N PHE A 136 -36.67 -11.20 14.37
CA PHE A 136 -35.90 -11.88 15.41
C PHE A 136 -36.80 -12.83 16.20
N GLU A 137 -36.21 -13.95 16.60
CA GLU A 137 -36.87 -14.98 17.41
C GLU A 137 -36.07 -15.26 18.67
N GLN A 138 -36.71 -15.94 19.62
CA GLN A 138 -36.04 -16.43 20.81
C GLN A 138 -34.82 -17.28 20.40
N TYR A 139 -33.63 -16.89 20.85
CA TYR A 139 -32.32 -17.47 20.50
C TYR A 139 -31.75 -17.13 19.10
N ARG A 140 -32.50 -16.43 18.25
CA ARG A 140 -32.02 -15.91 16.94
C ARG A 140 -32.01 -14.40 16.99
N THR A 141 -31.07 -13.85 17.78
CA THR A 141 -31.09 -12.44 18.20
C THR A 141 -30.00 -11.59 17.55
N PHE A 142 -29.29 -12.14 16.58
CA PHE A 142 -28.26 -11.44 15.82
C PHE A 142 -28.50 -11.61 14.32
N ALA A 143 -28.09 -10.62 13.54
CA ALA A 143 -28.14 -10.66 12.08
C ALA A 143 -26.99 -9.84 11.50
N LEU A 144 -26.62 -10.12 10.26
CA LEU A 144 -25.73 -9.26 9.48
C LEU A 144 -26.60 -8.47 8.51
N ASP A 145 -26.62 -7.15 8.59
CA ASP A 145 -27.19 -6.31 7.54
C ASP A 145 -26.08 -5.73 6.66
N ILE A 146 -26.33 -5.68 5.36
CA ILE A 146 -25.50 -4.95 4.41
C ILE A 146 -26.38 -3.99 3.63
N SER A 147 -26.09 -2.70 3.79
CA SER A 147 -26.79 -1.61 3.11
C SER A 147 -26.57 -1.64 1.59
N ALA A 148 -27.33 -0.84 0.84
CA ALA A 148 -27.17 -0.69 -0.60
C ALA A 148 -25.79 -0.15 -1.02
N ASP A 149 -25.10 0.55 -0.11
CA ASP A 149 -23.75 1.12 -0.32
C ASP A 149 -22.64 0.22 0.27
N ASN A 150 -22.93 -1.07 0.49
CA ASN A 150 -22.01 -2.08 1.04
C ASN A 150 -21.47 -1.80 2.44
N VAL A 151 -22.10 -0.92 3.21
CA VAL A 151 -21.81 -0.79 4.65
C VAL A 151 -22.43 -1.99 5.37
N ALA A 152 -21.57 -2.84 5.96
CA ALA A 152 -21.96 -4.04 6.69
C ALA A 152 -22.04 -3.76 8.20
N THR A 153 -23.06 -4.31 8.88
CA THR A 153 -23.29 -4.10 10.30
C THR A 153 -23.86 -5.35 10.95
N ILE A 154 -23.26 -5.80 12.06
CA ILE A 154 -23.84 -6.88 12.87
C ILE A 154 -24.85 -6.28 13.84
N LEU A 155 -26.12 -6.64 13.63
CA LEU A 155 -27.28 -6.22 14.40
C LEU A 155 -27.52 -7.13 15.60
N ARG A 156 -28.20 -6.59 16.61
CA ARG A 156 -28.73 -7.35 17.75
C ARG A 156 -30.17 -6.94 18.06
N SER A 157 -31.00 -7.91 18.46
CA SER A 157 -32.33 -7.65 19.02
C SER A 157 -32.26 -7.04 20.43
N PRO A 158 -32.93 -5.91 20.71
CA PRO A 158 -33.02 -5.34 22.05
C PRO A 158 -34.04 -6.10 22.93
N SER A 159 -35.08 -6.67 22.33
CA SER A 159 -36.22 -7.34 22.98
C SER A 159 -36.14 -8.87 22.93
N GLY A 160 -35.21 -9.43 22.15
CA GLY A 160 -35.08 -10.86 21.88
C GLY A 160 -36.00 -11.37 20.77
N THR A 161 -37.04 -10.62 20.39
CA THR A 161 -37.96 -10.95 19.28
C THR A 161 -38.38 -9.69 18.52
N GLY A 162 -39.02 -9.87 17.37
CA GLY A 162 -39.57 -8.78 16.55
C GLY A 162 -38.52 -8.14 15.64
N THR A 163 -38.82 -6.98 15.08
CA THR A 163 -37.97 -6.32 14.07
C THR A 163 -37.10 -5.18 14.62
N ALA A 164 -37.24 -4.84 15.90
CA ALA A 164 -36.39 -3.85 16.55
C ALA A 164 -34.93 -4.34 16.56
N ARG A 165 -33.98 -3.45 16.25
CA ARG A 165 -32.55 -3.77 16.17
C ARG A 165 -31.68 -2.67 16.78
N TYR A 166 -30.47 -3.05 17.17
CA TYR A 166 -29.40 -2.13 17.53
C TYR A 166 -28.14 -2.43 16.69
N PRO A 167 -27.51 -1.42 16.08
CA PRO A 167 -28.00 -0.04 15.93
C PRO A 167 -29.31 0.02 15.12
N ASP A 168 -30.10 1.08 15.30
CA ASP A 168 -31.34 1.28 14.56
C ASP A 168 -31.04 1.86 13.17
N ILE A 169 -30.85 0.98 12.19
CA ILE A 169 -30.49 1.32 10.81
C ILE A 169 -31.52 0.77 9.82
N PRO A 170 -31.79 1.44 8.69
CA PRO A 170 -32.59 0.86 7.61
C PRO A 170 -32.00 -0.48 7.17
N LEU A 171 -32.85 -1.50 7.06
CA LEU A 171 -32.43 -2.82 6.61
C LEU A 171 -32.41 -2.86 5.08
N TYR A 172 -31.48 -3.62 4.50
CA TYR A 172 -31.45 -3.83 3.06
C TYR A 172 -31.28 -5.31 2.72
N ASN A 173 -30.06 -5.84 2.79
CA ASN A 173 -29.78 -7.27 2.71
C ASN A 173 -29.40 -7.78 4.10
N THR A 174 -30.39 -8.30 4.82
CA THR A 174 -30.23 -8.78 6.19
C THR A 174 -30.23 -10.31 6.23
N LEU A 175 -29.11 -10.89 6.68
CA LEU A 175 -28.88 -12.30 6.86
C LEU A 175 -29.12 -12.70 8.33
N PRO A 176 -30.09 -13.58 8.62
CA PRO A 176 -30.33 -14.04 9.98
C PRO A 176 -29.15 -14.86 10.53
N GLY A 177 -28.85 -14.68 11.81
CA GLY A 177 -27.85 -15.45 12.53
C GLY A 177 -28.33 -15.88 13.92
N GLU A 178 -27.48 -16.57 14.66
CA GLU A 178 -27.77 -17.04 16.01
C GLU A 178 -26.92 -16.32 17.06
N ALA A 179 -25.75 -16.86 17.37
CA ALA A 179 -24.94 -16.43 18.50
C ALA A 179 -23.82 -15.49 18.05
N ARG A 180 -23.52 -14.49 18.87
CA ARG A 180 -22.30 -13.68 18.72
C ARG A 180 -21.08 -14.55 19.07
N LEU A 181 -20.11 -14.59 18.17
CA LEU A 181 -18.85 -15.31 18.33
C LEU A 181 -17.75 -14.36 18.84
N LEU A 182 -17.64 -13.20 18.21
CA LEU A 182 -16.65 -12.16 18.55
C LEU A 182 -17.34 -10.82 18.80
N ARG A 183 -16.81 -10.07 19.77
CA ARG A 183 -17.16 -8.68 20.03
C ARG A 183 -15.91 -7.90 20.36
N ASP A 184 -15.62 -6.86 19.58
CA ASP A 184 -14.45 -5.98 19.80
C ASP A 184 -13.13 -6.78 19.93
N GLY A 185 -13.00 -7.88 19.16
CA GLY A 185 -11.85 -8.80 19.18
C GLY A 185 -11.85 -9.83 20.32
N ALA A 186 -12.78 -9.77 21.27
CA ALA A 186 -12.92 -10.74 22.34
C ALA A 186 -13.84 -11.91 21.94
N ILE A 187 -13.46 -13.14 22.32
CA ILE A 187 -14.30 -14.33 22.15
C ILE A 187 -15.44 -14.28 23.16
N VAL A 188 -16.66 -14.19 22.66
CA VAL A 188 -17.92 -14.18 23.43
C VAL A 188 -18.85 -15.33 23.04
N ALA A 189 -18.32 -16.28 22.26
CA ALA A 189 -19.04 -17.46 21.81
C ALA A 189 -19.61 -18.26 22.99
N PRO A 190 -20.83 -18.84 22.86
CA PRO A 190 -21.36 -19.76 23.86
C PRO A 190 -20.41 -20.94 24.09
N THR A 191 -20.25 -21.35 25.36
CA THR A 191 -19.38 -22.46 25.76
C THR A 191 -20.14 -23.70 26.24
N ALA A 192 -21.43 -23.56 26.54
CA ALA A 192 -22.25 -24.66 27.03
C ALA A 192 -22.70 -25.58 25.89
N ASN A 193 -22.63 -26.90 26.13
CA ASN A 193 -23.06 -27.96 25.21
C ASN A 193 -22.43 -27.89 23.80
N GLU A 194 -21.17 -27.47 23.73
CA GLU A 194 -20.42 -27.41 22.47
C GLU A 194 -19.98 -28.80 22.00
N THR A 195 -20.29 -29.09 20.74
CA THR A 195 -19.89 -30.31 20.03
C THR A 195 -19.28 -29.96 18.68
N LEU A 196 -18.49 -30.90 18.13
CA LEU A 196 -17.85 -30.75 16.84
C LEU A 196 -18.86 -30.87 15.72
N HIS A 197 -18.97 -29.83 14.91
CA HIS A 197 -19.83 -29.81 13.73
C HIS A 197 -19.15 -29.05 12.59
N PRO A 198 -19.56 -29.30 11.33
CA PRO A 198 -19.38 -28.32 10.27
C PRO A 198 -20.01 -26.99 10.71
N ARG A 199 -19.36 -25.87 10.39
CA ARG A 199 -19.83 -24.54 10.81
C ARG A 199 -19.73 -23.55 9.66
N THR A 200 -20.68 -22.61 9.65
CA THR A 200 -20.64 -21.40 8.84
C THR A 200 -20.72 -20.19 9.76
N ALA A 201 -19.90 -19.18 9.52
CA ALA A 201 -19.93 -17.92 10.25
C ALA A 201 -19.62 -16.72 9.34
N VAL A 202 -20.04 -15.55 9.79
CA VAL A 202 -19.73 -14.27 9.14
C VAL A 202 -19.19 -13.27 10.15
N GLY A 203 -18.26 -12.42 9.73
CA GLY A 203 -17.62 -11.44 10.61
C GLY A 203 -17.06 -10.23 9.89
N LEU A 204 -16.63 -9.24 10.66
CA LEU A 204 -16.13 -7.95 10.17
C LEU A 204 -14.78 -7.61 10.80
N SER A 205 -13.92 -6.96 10.01
CA SER A 205 -12.69 -6.33 10.50
C SER A 205 -13.00 -5.12 11.39
N SER A 206 -12.03 -4.67 12.17
CA SER A 206 -12.18 -3.52 13.09
C SER A 206 -12.57 -2.23 12.38
N ASP A 207 -12.09 -2.03 11.16
CA ASP A 207 -12.40 -0.88 10.30
C ASP A 207 -13.69 -1.07 9.47
N GLN A 208 -14.36 -2.22 9.62
CA GLN A 208 -15.57 -2.62 8.90
C GLN A 208 -15.40 -2.60 7.36
N ARG A 209 -14.17 -2.69 6.85
CA ARG A 209 -13.89 -2.76 5.41
C ARG A 209 -13.80 -4.18 4.86
N THR A 210 -13.55 -5.16 5.71
CA THR A 210 -13.44 -6.57 5.31
C THR A 210 -14.59 -7.38 5.90
N LEU A 211 -15.32 -8.07 5.03
CA LEU A 211 -16.28 -9.10 5.40
C LEU A 211 -15.61 -10.48 5.34
N TYR A 212 -15.74 -11.24 6.41
CA TYR A 212 -15.22 -12.60 6.54
C TYR A 212 -16.38 -13.59 6.41
N LEU A 213 -16.28 -14.56 5.51
CA LEU A 213 -17.19 -15.71 5.40
C LEU A 213 -16.36 -16.96 5.68
N PHE A 214 -16.73 -17.73 6.70
CA PHE A 214 -15.95 -18.88 7.14
C PHE A 214 -16.82 -20.13 7.08
N THR A 215 -16.42 -21.12 6.29
CA THR A 215 -16.97 -22.48 6.30
C THR A 215 -15.94 -23.48 6.78
N VAL A 216 -16.31 -24.34 7.72
CA VAL A 216 -15.49 -25.44 8.24
C VAL A 216 -16.22 -26.74 7.97
N ASP A 217 -15.58 -27.67 7.27
CA ASP A 217 -16.15 -29.01 7.05
C ASP A 217 -16.17 -29.79 8.37
N GLY A 218 -16.99 -30.83 8.46
CA GLY A 218 -17.08 -31.63 9.68
C GLY A 218 -17.86 -32.92 9.49
N ARG A 219 -17.89 -33.76 10.54
CA ARG A 219 -18.55 -35.08 10.52
C ARG A 219 -18.06 -36.03 9.41
N ASN A 220 -16.89 -35.77 8.86
CA ASN A 220 -16.26 -36.61 7.86
C ASN A 220 -14.93 -37.13 8.44
N THR A 221 -14.96 -38.31 9.06
CA THR A 221 -13.88 -38.85 9.92
C THR A 221 -12.51 -38.95 9.25
N GLY A 222 -12.45 -39.06 7.92
CA GLY A 222 -11.20 -39.10 7.16
C GLY A 222 -10.77 -37.77 6.52
N HIS A 223 -11.52 -36.68 6.74
CA HIS A 223 -11.33 -35.39 6.05
C HIS A 223 -11.36 -34.22 7.03
N SER A 224 -12.48 -34.00 7.71
CA SER A 224 -12.64 -32.95 8.71
C SER A 224 -13.61 -33.36 9.82
N LEU A 225 -13.20 -33.21 11.07
CA LEU A 225 -14.04 -33.51 12.23
C LEU A 225 -14.96 -32.35 12.62
N GLY A 226 -14.65 -31.13 12.17
CA GLY A 226 -15.38 -29.92 12.51
C GLY A 226 -14.93 -29.29 13.83
N VAL A 227 -15.59 -28.19 14.17
CA VAL A 227 -15.19 -27.31 15.27
C VAL A 227 -16.37 -26.96 16.18
N THR A 228 -16.04 -26.64 17.42
CA THR A 228 -16.95 -25.95 18.35
C THR A 228 -17.09 -24.47 17.98
N ARG A 229 -18.11 -23.78 18.47
CA ARG A 229 -18.27 -22.33 18.26
C ARG A 229 -17.12 -21.50 18.85
N PRO A 230 -16.57 -21.81 20.05
CA PRO A 230 -15.37 -21.14 20.55
C PRO A 230 -14.12 -21.34 19.69
N GLU A 231 -13.89 -22.56 19.17
CA GLU A 231 -12.78 -22.82 18.24
C GLU A 231 -12.95 -22.01 16.94
N LEU A 232 -14.17 -21.96 16.38
CA LEU A 232 -14.48 -21.13 15.22
C LEU A 232 -14.23 -19.64 15.49
N ALA A 233 -14.64 -19.13 16.65
CA ALA A 233 -14.40 -17.75 17.05
C ALA A 233 -12.90 -17.44 17.15
N ASP A 234 -12.11 -18.37 17.69
CA ASP A 234 -10.66 -18.21 17.79
C ASP A 234 -9.98 -18.18 16.42
N PHE A 235 -10.40 -19.05 15.48
CA PHE A 235 -9.93 -18.97 14.09
C PHE A 235 -10.33 -17.65 13.41
N MET A 236 -11.58 -17.21 13.54
CA MET A 236 -12.03 -15.92 12.99
C MET A 236 -11.19 -14.75 13.53
N ARG A 237 -10.89 -14.75 14.83
CA ARG A 237 -10.03 -13.76 15.48
C ARG A 237 -8.60 -13.81 14.95
N MET A 238 -8.06 -15.02 14.78
CA MET A 238 -6.72 -15.24 14.24
C MET A 238 -6.55 -14.65 12.83
N PHE A 239 -7.60 -14.71 12.00
CA PHE A 239 -7.60 -14.14 10.65
C PHE A 239 -8.03 -12.67 10.58
N GLY A 240 -8.25 -12.01 11.72
CA GLY A 240 -8.43 -10.56 11.81
C GLY A 240 -9.88 -10.07 11.96
N ALA A 241 -10.86 -10.97 12.06
CA ALA A 241 -12.22 -10.57 12.41
C ALA A 241 -12.26 -10.06 13.86
N THR A 242 -12.97 -8.96 14.09
CA THR A 242 -13.18 -8.39 15.43
C THR A 242 -14.61 -8.55 15.93
N ASP A 243 -15.56 -8.64 15.00
CA ASP A 243 -16.94 -8.98 15.29
C ASP A 243 -17.38 -10.14 14.42
N ALA A 244 -18.16 -11.07 14.97
CA ALA A 244 -18.60 -12.25 14.24
C ALA A 244 -19.86 -12.85 14.83
N ILE A 245 -20.65 -13.51 13.98
CA ILE A 245 -21.84 -14.27 14.35
C ILE A 245 -21.83 -15.65 13.69
N ASN A 246 -22.43 -16.61 14.38
CA ASN A 246 -22.65 -17.97 13.89
C ASN A 246 -23.88 -18.01 12.98
N LEU A 247 -23.78 -18.76 11.87
CA LEU A 247 -24.88 -19.08 10.96
C LEU A 247 -25.31 -20.55 11.10
N ASP A 248 -26.20 -21.02 10.23
CA ASP A 248 -26.56 -22.44 10.21
C ASP A 248 -25.34 -23.29 9.81
N GLY A 249 -25.20 -24.45 10.45
CA GLY A 249 -24.05 -25.33 10.31
C GLY A 249 -24.45 -26.76 9.97
N GLY A 250 -23.64 -27.73 10.37
CA GLY A 250 -23.90 -29.13 10.06
C GLY A 250 -23.98 -29.36 8.56
N GLY A 251 -24.90 -30.22 8.12
CA GLY A 251 -25.11 -30.52 6.69
C GLY A 251 -25.52 -29.31 5.83
N SER A 252 -25.87 -28.16 6.42
CA SER A 252 -26.12 -26.92 5.67
C SER A 252 -24.83 -26.26 5.20
N THR A 253 -23.69 -26.50 5.87
CA THR A 253 -22.40 -25.83 5.60
C THR A 253 -21.95 -26.07 4.17
N THR A 254 -22.07 -25.04 3.33
CA THR A 254 -21.77 -25.13 1.90
C THR A 254 -21.15 -23.81 1.43
N LEU A 255 -20.06 -23.90 0.67
CA LEU A 255 -19.40 -22.79 -0.04
C LEU A 255 -19.39 -23.12 -1.53
N VAL A 256 -19.79 -22.17 -2.37
CA VAL A 256 -19.88 -22.35 -3.83
C VAL A 256 -19.29 -21.15 -4.55
N PHE A 257 -18.43 -21.39 -5.55
CA PHE A 257 -17.94 -20.37 -6.48
C PHE A 257 -18.45 -20.66 -7.89
N ALA A 258 -18.60 -19.62 -8.72
CA ALA A 258 -18.87 -19.77 -10.15
C ALA A 258 -17.88 -18.95 -11.00
N ASP A 259 -16.95 -19.67 -11.64
CA ASP A 259 -16.02 -19.11 -12.62
C ASP A 259 -15.58 -20.21 -13.62
N PRO A 260 -16.13 -20.29 -14.85
CA PRO A 260 -17.41 -19.74 -15.28
C PRO A 260 -18.62 -20.61 -14.86
N VAL A 261 -18.38 -21.82 -14.34
CA VAL A 261 -19.41 -22.79 -13.94
C VAL A 261 -19.45 -22.91 -12.42
N ALA A 262 -20.65 -23.02 -11.85
CA ALA A 262 -20.83 -23.20 -10.42
C ALA A 262 -20.23 -24.52 -9.93
N ARG A 263 -19.40 -24.46 -8.89
CA ARG A 263 -18.81 -25.62 -8.21
C ARG A 263 -18.88 -25.44 -6.70
N VAL A 264 -19.21 -26.52 -5.99
CA VAL A 264 -19.05 -26.56 -4.53
C VAL A 264 -17.55 -26.61 -4.22
N VAL A 265 -17.12 -25.79 -3.26
CA VAL A 265 -15.71 -25.58 -2.90
C VAL A 265 -15.30 -26.49 -1.74
N ASN A 266 -16.18 -26.65 -0.75
CA ASN A 266 -15.96 -27.50 0.43
C ASN A 266 -16.53 -28.92 0.24
N VAL A 267 -16.47 -29.78 1.25
CA VAL A 267 -17.07 -31.13 1.21
C VAL A 267 -18.28 -31.19 2.16
N PRO A 268 -19.49 -30.75 1.70
CA PRO A 268 -20.68 -30.75 2.54
C PRO A 268 -21.16 -32.17 2.86
N VAL A 269 -21.93 -32.29 3.94
CA VAL A 269 -22.49 -33.56 4.45
C VAL A 269 -24.03 -33.45 4.57
N GLY A 270 -24.66 -32.90 3.53
CA GLY A 270 -26.04 -32.41 3.57
C GLY A 270 -27.13 -33.46 3.76
N ILE A 271 -26.95 -34.64 3.16
CA ILE A 271 -27.90 -35.76 3.15
C ILE A 271 -27.31 -36.93 3.95
N GLY A 272 -27.88 -37.23 5.12
CA GLY A 272 -27.48 -38.38 5.94
C GLY A 272 -26.01 -38.39 6.38
N ASP A 273 -25.42 -37.19 6.54
CA ASP A 273 -23.99 -36.98 6.77
C ASP A 273 -23.06 -37.60 5.68
N VAL A 274 -23.57 -37.81 4.45
CA VAL A 274 -22.79 -38.35 3.32
C VAL A 274 -21.92 -37.25 2.69
N PRO A 275 -20.58 -37.42 2.63
CA PRO A 275 -19.68 -36.44 2.01
C PRO A 275 -20.02 -36.11 0.55
N GLY A 276 -19.94 -34.84 0.20
CA GLY A 276 -20.21 -34.31 -1.15
C GLY A 276 -21.69 -34.07 -1.46
N THR A 277 -22.61 -34.31 -0.51
CA THR A 277 -24.04 -34.07 -0.71
C THR A 277 -24.45 -32.67 -0.23
N GLU A 278 -25.22 -31.94 -1.04
CA GLU A 278 -25.75 -30.62 -0.68
C GLU A 278 -27.12 -30.74 0.01
N ARG A 279 -27.39 -29.82 0.95
CA ARG A 279 -28.69 -29.68 1.61
C ARG A 279 -29.50 -28.54 1.00
N VAL A 280 -30.81 -28.72 0.89
CA VAL A 280 -31.75 -27.63 0.63
C VAL A 280 -31.96 -26.83 1.91
N VAL A 281 -31.77 -25.51 1.85
CA VAL A 281 -31.90 -24.58 2.98
C VAL A 281 -32.79 -23.39 2.60
N GLY A 282 -33.49 -22.82 3.59
CA GLY A 282 -34.33 -21.63 3.40
C GLY A 282 -33.57 -20.30 3.40
N SER A 283 -32.31 -20.28 3.86
CA SER A 283 -31.47 -19.07 3.90
C SER A 283 -30.13 -19.32 3.23
N ASN A 284 -29.72 -18.39 2.36
CA ASN A 284 -28.43 -18.36 1.68
C ASN A 284 -27.92 -16.92 1.62
N PHE A 285 -26.60 -16.77 1.45
CA PHE A 285 -25.93 -15.48 1.31
C PHE A 285 -24.98 -15.52 0.11
N GLY A 286 -25.06 -14.50 -0.74
CA GLY A 286 -24.34 -14.43 -2.00
C GLY A 286 -23.58 -13.11 -2.18
N VAL A 287 -22.47 -13.19 -2.91
CA VAL A 287 -21.60 -12.06 -3.22
C VAL A 287 -21.49 -11.91 -4.74
N PHE A 288 -21.91 -10.76 -5.23
CA PHE A 288 -21.56 -10.29 -6.57
C PHE A 288 -20.11 -9.83 -6.55
N ALA A 289 -19.33 -10.24 -7.54
CA ALA A 289 -17.95 -9.81 -7.70
C ALA A 289 -17.57 -9.83 -9.18
N LEU A 290 -16.68 -8.93 -9.58
CA LEU A 290 -16.15 -8.94 -10.94
C LEU A 290 -15.12 -10.06 -11.09
N PRO A 291 -15.01 -10.69 -12.28
CA PRO A 291 -13.95 -11.68 -12.52
C PRO A 291 -12.57 -11.03 -12.30
N MET A 292 -11.60 -11.84 -11.87
CA MET A 292 -10.22 -11.37 -11.86
C MET A 292 -9.78 -11.01 -13.29
N PRO A 293 -9.20 -9.82 -13.51
CA PRO A 293 -8.61 -9.47 -14.80
C PRO A 293 -7.56 -10.51 -15.20
N SER A 294 -7.62 -10.94 -16.47
CA SER A 294 -6.55 -11.75 -17.06
C SER A 294 -5.24 -10.94 -17.07
N PRO A 295 -4.09 -11.55 -16.76
CA PRO A 295 -2.84 -10.82 -16.75
C PRO A 295 -2.53 -10.16 -18.09
N ALA A 296 -2.39 -8.83 -18.08
CA ALA A 296 -2.13 -8.02 -19.26
C ALA A 296 -1.30 -6.78 -18.91
N ALA A 297 -0.66 -6.18 -19.91
CA ALA A 297 -0.07 -4.84 -19.76
C ALA A 297 -1.20 -3.81 -19.66
N VAL A 298 -1.18 -2.98 -18.62
CA VAL A 298 -2.18 -1.93 -18.38
C VAL A 298 -1.58 -0.58 -18.76
N THR A 299 -2.25 0.16 -19.63
CA THR A 299 -1.89 1.56 -19.92
C THR A 299 -3.00 2.48 -19.43
N VAL A 300 -2.65 3.42 -18.55
CA VAL A 300 -3.56 4.45 -18.06
C VAL A 300 -3.17 5.77 -18.69
N ASN A 301 -3.98 6.23 -19.64
CA ASN A 301 -3.77 7.51 -20.31
C ASN A 301 -4.63 8.59 -19.65
N VAL A 302 -3.99 9.55 -18.99
CA VAL A 302 -4.64 10.78 -18.52
C VAL A 302 -4.14 11.92 -19.39
N ALA A 303 -4.90 12.27 -20.43
CA ALA A 303 -4.47 13.26 -21.43
C ALA A 303 -4.20 14.65 -20.82
N GLY A 304 -5.01 15.07 -19.85
CA GLY A 304 -4.88 16.34 -19.14
C GLY A 304 -5.74 16.39 -17.88
N GLY A 305 -5.55 17.42 -17.06
CA GLY A 305 -6.24 17.56 -15.77
C GLY A 305 -5.76 16.55 -14.73
N THR A 306 -6.59 16.29 -13.72
CA THR A 306 -6.32 15.33 -12.64
C THR A 306 -7.45 14.31 -12.59
N GLN A 307 -7.11 13.02 -12.58
CA GLN A 307 -8.05 11.92 -12.46
C GLN A 307 -7.54 10.92 -11.43
N THR A 308 -8.43 10.40 -10.57
CA THR A 308 -8.12 9.18 -9.79
C THR A 308 -8.04 7.97 -10.71
N GLN A 309 -7.45 6.87 -10.24
CA GLN A 309 -7.44 5.61 -11.00
C GLN A 309 -8.84 5.18 -11.45
N TRP A 310 -9.84 5.31 -10.58
CA TRP A 310 -11.24 5.04 -10.88
C TRP A 310 -11.76 5.91 -12.03
N GLN A 311 -11.53 7.23 -11.95
CA GLN A 311 -11.95 8.18 -13.00
C GLN A 311 -11.27 7.91 -14.35
N ALA A 312 -10.04 7.37 -14.31
CA ALA A 312 -9.29 6.94 -15.48
C ALA A 312 -9.68 5.53 -15.99
N GLY A 313 -10.77 4.96 -15.47
CA GLY A 313 -11.31 3.66 -15.90
C GLY A 313 -10.62 2.44 -15.29
N GLN A 314 -9.82 2.63 -14.23
CA GLN A 314 -9.10 1.57 -13.52
C GLN A 314 -9.50 1.55 -12.05
N PRO A 315 -10.57 0.82 -11.66
CA PRO A 315 -11.02 0.76 -10.28
C PRO A 315 -9.94 0.28 -9.33
N LEU A 316 -9.27 -0.78 -9.74
CA LEU A 316 -8.15 -1.41 -9.06
C LEU A 316 -7.26 -2.00 -10.15
N ILE A 317 -5.96 -1.74 -10.08
CA ILE A 317 -5.00 -2.34 -10.99
C ILE A 317 -4.51 -3.61 -10.29
N VAL A 318 -4.98 -4.75 -10.77
CA VAL A 318 -4.59 -6.09 -10.28
C VAL A 318 -4.12 -6.95 -11.43
N ASN A 319 -3.27 -7.93 -11.15
CA ASN A 319 -2.73 -8.87 -12.14
C ASN A 319 -2.05 -8.22 -13.36
N ALA A 320 -1.69 -6.93 -13.30
CA ALA A 320 -1.03 -6.27 -14.43
C ALA A 320 0.40 -6.81 -14.61
N LEU A 321 0.72 -7.21 -15.84
CA LEU A 321 2.08 -7.60 -16.23
C LEU A 321 3.03 -6.40 -16.29
N SER A 322 2.47 -5.22 -16.50
CA SER A 322 3.13 -3.92 -16.38
C SER A 322 2.09 -2.82 -16.26
N LEU A 323 2.48 -1.69 -15.69
CA LEU A 323 1.67 -0.48 -15.66
C LEU A 323 2.39 0.65 -16.41
N THR A 324 1.73 1.24 -17.39
CA THR A 324 2.24 2.42 -18.10
C THR A 324 1.32 3.62 -17.83
N LYS A 325 1.85 4.69 -17.25
CA LYS A 325 1.17 5.99 -17.21
C LYS A 325 1.59 6.84 -18.41
N SER A 326 0.62 7.25 -19.23
CA SER A 326 0.80 8.14 -20.37
C SER A 326 -0.13 9.36 -20.31
N GLY A 327 0.06 10.31 -21.24
CA GLY A 327 -0.69 11.57 -21.28
C GLY A 327 -0.18 12.62 -20.29
N GLY A 328 -0.38 13.90 -20.60
CA GLY A 328 0.20 15.03 -19.85
C GLY A 328 -0.47 15.34 -18.50
N GLY A 329 -1.59 14.69 -18.17
CA GLY A 329 -2.33 14.91 -16.93
C GLY A 329 -1.79 14.12 -15.74
N THR A 330 -2.43 14.34 -14.59
CA THR A 330 -2.11 13.70 -13.30
C THR A 330 -3.03 12.49 -13.06
N LEU A 331 -2.44 11.32 -12.88
CA LEU A 331 -3.10 10.14 -12.33
C LEU A 331 -2.90 10.10 -10.81
N VAL A 332 -3.98 10.10 -10.04
CA VAL A 332 -3.95 9.94 -8.59
C VAL A 332 -4.19 8.48 -8.24
N LEU A 333 -3.24 7.87 -7.53
CA LEU A 333 -3.37 6.52 -6.99
C LEU A 333 -3.69 6.63 -5.50
N ASP A 334 -4.98 6.57 -5.19
CA ASP A 334 -5.59 6.82 -3.89
C ASP A 334 -5.95 5.56 -3.11
N GLN A 335 -5.70 4.38 -3.68
CA GLN A 335 -5.92 3.09 -3.04
C GLN A 335 -4.70 2.17 -3.20
N ALA A 336 -4.64 1.10 -2.41
CA ALA A 336 -3.61 0.06 -2.56
C ALA A 336 -3.87 -0.73 -3.84
N ASN A 337 -2.86 -0.88 -4.69
CA ASN A 337 -2.91 -1.79 -5.84
C ASN A 337 -2.08 -3.05 -5.54
N THR A 338 -2.26 -4.12 -6.33
CA THR A 338 -1.63 -5.45 -6.06
C THR A 338 -0.86 -6.03 -7.23
N PHE A 339 -0.67 -5.29 -8.32
CA PHE A 339 0.18 -5.72 -9.43
C PHE A 339 1.66 -5.78 -9.03
N THR A 340 2.42 -6.67 -9.65
CA THR A 340 3.87 -6.84 -9.38
C THR A 340 4.75 -6.55 -10.59
N GLY A 341 4.14 -6.42 -11.78
CA GLY A 341 4.83 -6.01 -12.99
C GLY A 341 5.43 -4.60 -12.90
N PRO A 342 6.44 -4.25 -13.70
CA PRO A 342 7.09 -2.95 -13.66
C PRO A 342 6.14 -1.81 -14.03
N THR A 343 6.37 -0.64 -13.42
CA THR A 343 5.66 0.60 -13.73
C THR A 343 6.55 1.51 -14.55
N THR A 344 6.06 2.02 -15.68
CA THR A 344 6.72 3.05 -16.48
C THR A 344 5.88 4.31 -16.56
N LEU A 345 6.47 5.44 -16.20
CA LEU A 345 5.86 6.77 -16.34
C LEU A 345 6.46 7.40 -17.60
N THR A 346 5.66 7.52 -18.66
CA THR A 346 6.13 8.05 -19.95
C THR A 346 5.78 9.53 -20.14
N ALA A 347 4.76 10.04 -19.45
CA ALA A 347 4.40 11.46 -19.46
C ALA A 347 3.50 11.85 -18.27
N GLY A 348 3.48 13.15 -17.96
CA GLY A 348 2.60 13.74 -16.96
C GLY A 348 2.96 13.32 -15.54
N THR A 349 1.99 13.29 -14.63
CA THR A 349 2.27 13.03 -13.21
C THR A 349 1.56 11.77 -12.73
N VAL A 350 2.25 10.91 -11.97
CA VAL A 350 1.60 9.99 -11.03
C VAL A 350 1.69 10.62 -9.65
N ARG A 351 0.55 10.87 -8.99
CA ARG A 351 0.49 11.39 -7.63
C ARG A 351 0.00 10.31 -6.68
N LEU A 352 0.87 9.85 -5.79
CA LEU A 352 0.57 8.85 -4.78
C LEU A 352 -0.18 9.49 -3.62
N ALA A 353 -1.43 9.09 -3.42
CA ALA A 353 -2.22 9.39 -2.24
C ALA A 353 -2.32 8.17 -1.29
N HIS A 354 -1.78 7.03 -1.69
CA HIS A 354 -1.65 5.83 -0.87
C HIS A 354 -0.24 5.22 -0.99
N ALA A 355 0.34 4.75 0.12
CA ALA A 355 1.72 4.22 0.19
C ALA A 355 1.96 3.02 -0.75
N ARG A 356 0.92 2.21 -0.96
CA ARG A 356 0.91 1.07 -1.89
C ARG A 356 0.21 1.37 -3.22
N GLY A 357 0.13 2.64 -3.61
CA GLY A 357 -0.51 3.05 -4.87
C GLY A 357 0.11 2.39 -6.09
N LEU A 358 1.43 2.21 -6.10
CA LEU A 358 2.15 1.49 -7.17
C LEU A 358 2.43 0.03 -6.85
N ALA A 359 1.80 -0.52 -5.80
CA ALA A 359 2.06 -1.87 -5.32
C ALA A 359 3.58 -2.12 -5.07
N ALA A 360 4.02 -3.38 -5.07
CA ALA A 360 5.44 -3.73 -4.99
C ALA A 360 6.09 -3.76 -6.39
N SER A 361 5.95 -2.68 -7.15
CA SER A 361 6.39 -2.59 -8.55
C SER A 361 7.67 -1.76 -8.68
N PRO A 362 8.72 -2.23 -9.38
CA PRO A 362 9.83 -1.39 -9.81
C PRO A 362 9.34 -0.25 -10.72
N VAL A 363 9.80 0.98 -10.50
CA VAL A 363 9.31 2.17 -11.22
C VAL A 363 10.39 2.78 -12.09
N THR A 364 10.08 3.08 -13.35
CA THR A 364 10.91 3.91 -14.25
C THR A 364 10.21 5.23 -14.55
N ILE A 365 10.90 6.35 -14.34
CA ILE A 365 10.40 7.70 -14.59
C ILE A 365 11.15 8.29 -15.80
N GLN A 366 10.48 8.35 -16.95
CA GLN A 366 11.08 8.87 -18.19
C GLN A 366 10.97 10.40 -18.29
N ALA A 367 11.69 10.97 -19.25
CA ALA A 367 11.63 12.39 -19.58
C ALA A 367 10.18 12.88 -19.80
N GLY A 368 9.85 14.03 -19.19
CA GLY A 368 8.49 14.60 -19.24
C GLY A 368 7.49 13.97 -18.28
N ALA A 369 7.92 13.04 -17.43
CA ALA A 369 7.10 12.44 -16.39
C ALA A 369 7.57 12.79 -14.97
N THR A 370 6.63 12.81 -14.04
CA THR A 370 6.86 13.12 -12.63
C THR A 370 6.20 12.08 -11.73
N LEU A 371 6.95 11.56 -10.76
CA LEU A 371 6.37 10.85 -9.62
C LEU A 371 6.26 11.81 -8.43
N ALA A 372 5.04 12.00 -7.93
CA ALA A 372 4.75 12.85 -6.79
C ALA A 372 4.06 12.05 -5.68
N ALA A 373 4.17 12.53 -4.44
CA ALA A 373 3.45 11.98 -3.30
C ALA A 373 2.74 13.11 -2.54
N VAL A 374 1.55 12.83 -2.03
CA VAL A 374 0.86 13.73 -1.09
C VAL A 374 1.65 13.77 0.23
N PRO A 375 1.72 14.91 0.93
CA PRO A 375 2.41 14.99 2.22
C PRO A 375 1.98 13.88 3.19
N GLY A 376 2.93 13.24 3.86
CA GLY A 376 2.71 12.11 4.77
C GLY A 376 2.53 10.74 4.10
N VAL A 377 2.54 10.66 2.77
CA VAL A 377 2.52 9.38 2.05
C VAL A 377 3.94 8.96 1.69
N HIS A 378 4.42 7.87 2.30
CA HIS A 378 5.72 7.27 2.00
C HIS A 378 5.55 6.06 1.07
N PRO A 379 6.05 6.12 -0.18
CA PRO A 379 5.88 5.03 -1.14
C PRO A 379 6.65 3.76 -0.74
N LEU A 380 5.98 2.61 -0.78
CA LEU A 380 6.57 1.29 -0.54
C LEU A 380 6.92 0.62 -1.88
N ILE A 381 8.02 1.07 -2.47
CA ILE A 381 8.45 0.68 -3.83
C ILE A 381 9.79 -0.03 -3.76
N PRO A 382 9.99 -1.20 -4.40
CA PRO A 382 11.25 -1.93 -4.32
C PRO A 382 12.42 -1.16 -4.95
N SER A 383 12.21 -0.49 -6.08
CA SER A 383 13.22 0.36 -6.70
C SER A 383 12.62 1.42 -7.61
N ILE A 384 13.32 2.54 -7.75
CA ILE A 384 13.00 3.60 -8.70
C ILE A 384 14.23 3.90 -9.56
N THR A 385 14.02 4.04 -10.86
CA THR A 385 15.01 4.51 -11.83
C THR A 385 14.51 5.77 -12.53
N ILE A 386 15.27 6.86 -12.49
CA ILE A 386 14.97 8.10 -13.22
C ILE A 386 15.82 8.17 -14.50
N THR A 387 15.14 8.29 -15.64
CA THR A 387 15.73 8.41 -16.99
C THR A 387 15.20 9.66 -17.68
N GLY A 388 15.52 10.82 -17.09
CA GLY A 388 15.14 12.16 -17.55
C GLY A 388 13.89 12.74 -16.89
N GLY A 389 13.20 11.96 -16.06
CA GLY A 389 12.01 12.39 -15.33
C GLY A 389 12.30 13.16 -14.03
N THR A 390 11.27 13.29 -13.19
CA THR A 390 11.37 14.02 -11.91
C THR A 390 10.68 13.29 -10.75
N ILE A 391 11.27 13.34 -9.56
CA ILE A 391 10.57 13.07 -8.30
C ILE A 391 10.20 14.41 -7.63
N ALA A 392 8.94 14.55 -7.23
CA ALA A 392 8.41 15.71 -6.50
C ALA A 392 7.65 15.25 -5.25
N ALA A 393 8.38 14.96 -4.18
CA ALA A 393 7.83 14.51 -2.89
C ALA A 393 8.29 15.45 -1.77
N THR A 394 7.46 15.66 -0.76
CA THR A 394 7.88 16.42 0.43
C THR A 394 8.98 15.66 1.18
N ASP A 395 8.79 14.35 1.38
CA ASP A 395 9.74 13.50 2.09
C ASP A 395 10.01 12.25 1.25
N LEU A 396 11.28 11.91 1.08
CA LEU A 396 11.77 10.79 0.32
C LEU A 396 12.60 9.88 1.23
N ILE A 397 11.99 8.79 1.68
CA ILE A 397 12.62 7.78 2.53
C ILE A 397 13.12 6.64 1.65
N ILE A 398 14.41 6.33 1.73
CA ILE A 398 15.07 5.26 0.97
C ILE A 398 15.69 4.28 1.97
N GLY A 399 15.34 3.00 1.87
CA GLY A 399 15.72 1.94 2.79
C GLY A 399 14.71 1.67 3.90
N GLY A 400 15.10 0.81 4.83
CA GLY A 400 14.24 0.33 5.92
C GLY A 400 13.04 -0.49 5.44
N THR A 401 12.09 -0.74 6.35
CA THR A 401 10.85 -1.49 6.05
C THR A 401 9.71 -0.61 5.56
N ALA A 402 9.91 0.72 5.52
CA ALA A 402 8.87 1.73 5.30
C ALA A 402 9.16 2.68 4.12
N GLY A 403 10.27 2.48 3.39
CA GLY A 403 10.69 3.36 2.30
C GLY A 403 10.88 2.66 0.97
N ILE A 404 11.49 3.38 0.04
CA ILE A 404 11.90 2.86 -1.28
C ILE A 404 13.15 2.00 -1.12
N GLY A 405 13.19 0.79 -1.65
CA GLY A 405 14.35 -0.10 -1.49
C GLY A 405 15.65 0.48 -2.06
N GLY A 406 15.57 1.13 -3.22
CA GLY A 406 16.69 1.88 -3.81
C GLY A 406 16.24 2.86 -4.89
N LEU A 407 17.01 3.94 -5.07
CA LEU A 407 16.75 4.98 -6.07
C LEU A 407 18.01 5.23 -6.90
N THR A 408 17.88 5.08 -8.23
CA THR A 408 18.95 5.36 -9.19
C THR A 408 18.52 6.51 -10.10
N VAL A 409 19.35 7.54 -10.20
CA VAL A 409 19.17 8.64 -11.14
C VAL A 409 20.20 8.50 -12.25
N SER A 410 19.78 8.10 -13.45
CA SER A 410 20.65 8.10 -14.63
C SER A 410 20.72 9.48 -15.27
N SER A 411 19.59 10.18 -15.27
CA SER A 411 19.43 11.59 -15.62
C SER A 411 18.08 12.08 -15.10
N GLY A 412 17.90 13.39 -14.94
CA GLY A 412 16.63 13.98 -14.50
C GLY A 412 16.81 14.78 -13.22
N ALA A 413 15.78 14.85 -12.38
CA ALA A 413 15.81 15.66 -11.18
C ALA A 413 15.08 15.03 -9.99
N ILE A 414 15.51 15.42 -8.79
CA ILE A 414 14.74 15.32 -7.55
C ILE A 414 14.43 16.77 -7.16
N SER A 415 13.19 17.09 -6.82
CA SER A 415 12.78 18.47 -6.48
C SER A 415 13.60 19.01 -5.30
N GLU A 416 14.05 20.26 -5.39
CA GLU A 416 14.79 20.97 -4.33
C GLU A 416 14.00 21.07 -3.02
N SER A 417 12.67 21.03 -3.11
CA SER A 417 11.79 21.01 -1.95
C SER A 417 11.78 19.67 -1.21
N THR A 418 12.49 18.63 -1.67
CA THR A 418 12.46 17.28 -1.10
C THR A 418 13.41 17.15 0.09
N ALA A 419 12.93 16.62 1.21
CA ALA A 419 13.80 16.07 2.26
C ALA A 419 14.15 14.62 1.94
N VAL A 420 15.43 14.30 1.96
CA VAL A 420 15.93 12.94 1.70
C VAL A 420 16.40 12.30 3.00
N THR A 421 15.91 11.09 3.26
CA THR A 421 16.35 10.27 4.39
C THR A 421 16.78 8.90 3.89
N LEU A 422 18.02 8.53 4.16
CA LEU A 422 18.57 7.22 3.85
C LEU A 422 18.70 6.37 5.12
N LEU A 423 17.98 5.26 5.14
CA LEU A 423 17.94 4.29 6.24
C LEU A 423 18.65 3.01 5.84
N GLY A 424 18.75 2.08 6.79
CA GLY A 424 19.44 0.81 6.57
C GLY A 424 19.03 0.04 5.32
N GLY A 425 20.03 -0.34 4.52
CA GLY A 425 19.86 -1.04 3.24
C GLY A 425 19.37 -0.16 2.07
N GLY A 426 19.13 1.13 2.31
CA GLY A 426 18.72 2.09 1.28
C GLY A 426 19.92 2.68 0.54
N ARG A 427 19.79 2.81 -0.79
CA ARG A 427 20.81 3.45 -1.65
C ARG A 427 20.19 4.49 -2.58
N LEU A 428 20.78 5.69 -2.58
CA LEU A 428 20.57 6.71 -3.61
C LEU A 428 21.83 6.78 -4.49
N SER A 429 21.72 6.44 -5.76
CA SER A 429 22.82 6.56 -6.73
C SER A 429 22.53 7.69 -7.72
N LEU A 430 23.37 8.72 -7.72
CA LEU A 430 23.33 9.84 -8.65
C LEU A 430 24.21 9.55 -9.89
N PRO A 431 24.07 10.32 -10.99
CA PRO A 431 24.82 10.07 -12.22
C PRO A 431 26.33 10.10 -12.03
N ALA A 432 27.03 9.09 -12.58
CA ALA A 432 28.49 9.04 -12.63
C ALA A 432 29.06 9.54 -13.98
N ALA A 433 28.28 9.47 -15.07
CA ALA A 433 28.76 9.80 -16.41
C ALA A 433 28.69 11.31 -16.74
N ASN A 434 27.77 12.05 -16.13
CA ASN A 434 27.58 13.48 -16.37
C ASN A 434 27.31 14.19 -15.05
N GLN A 435 28.10 15.20 -14.73
CA GLN A 435 27.88 16.02 -13.54
C GLN A 435 26.54 16.77 -13.66
N GLN A 436 25.69 16.60 -12.64
CA GLN A 436 24.41 17.28 -12.48
C GLN A 436 24.33 17.93 -11.10
N LEU A 437 23.56 19.01 -10.98
CA LEU A 437 23.28 19.64 -9.70
C LEU A 437 22.01 19.05 -9.09
N PHE A 438 22.11 18.60 -7.85
CA PHE A 438 20.97 18.22 -7.01
C PHE A 438 20.92 19.13 -5.79
N SER A 439 19.77 19.76 -5.57
CA SER A 439 19.51 20.50 -4.33
C SER A 439 18.48 19.73 -3.49
N PHE A 440 18.67 19.70 -2.18
CA PHE A 440 17.72 19.09 -1.23
C PHE A 440 17.37 20.06 -0.12
N ARG A 441 16.12 19.98 0.36
CA ARG A 441 15.67 20.73 1.55
C ARG A 441 16.40 20.27 2.80
N SER A 442 16.59 18.96 2.94
CA SER A 442 17.36 18.35 4.01
C SER A 442 17.92 17.00 3.59
N LEU A 443 18.99 16.58 4.24
CA LEU A 443 19.62 15.28 4.06
C LEU A 443 19.88 14.66 5.42
N ALA A 444 19.40 13.42 5.61
CA ALA A 444 19.71 12.63 6.79
C ALA A 444 20.12 11.22 6.35
N ILE A 445 21.28 10.75 6.82
CA ILE A 445 21.79 9.42 6.51
C ILE A 445 22.04 8.70 7.83
N ASP A 446 21.52 7.48 7.96
CA ASP A 446 22.00 6.56 8.99
C ASP A 446 23.42 6.12 8.59
N ALA A 447 24.44 6.67 9.25
CA ALA A 447 25.85 6.32 9.01
C ALA A 447 26.33 5.11 9.83
N SER A 448 25.43 4.38 10.50
CA SER A 448 25.79 3.12 11.15
C SER A 448 26.24 2.08 10.11
N PRO A 449 26.97 1.01 10.48
CA PRO A 449 27.44 -0.01 9.53
C PRO A 449 26.34 -0.71 8.71
N THR A 450 25.09 -0.63 9.16
CA THR A 450 23.91 -1.18 8.47
C THR A 450 23.02 -0.11 7.86
N GLY A 451 23.51 1.13 7.83
CA GLY A 451 22.79 2.33 7.45
C GLY A 451 22.59 2.53 5.94
N GLY A 452 22.36 3.78 5.54
CA GLY A 452 22.05 4.16 4.15
C GLY A 452 23.26 4.68 3.39
N LEU A 453 23.20 4.67 2.05
CA LEU A 453 24.30 5.12 1.17
C LEU A 453 23.83 6.14 0.12
N LEU A 454 24.43 7.33 0.14
CA LEU A 454 24.37 8.28 -0.96
C LEU A 454 25.64 8.13 -1.81
N ASP A 455 25.49 7.63 -3.03
CA ASP A 455 26.54 7.59 -4.04
C ASP A 455 26.34 8.78 -4.99
N ILE A 456 27.19 9.80 -4.87
CA ILE A 456 27.04 11.05 -5.64
C ILE A 456 27.48 10.92 -7.10
N GLY A 457 28.15 9.83 -7.49
CA GLY A 457 28.79 9.74 -8.80
C GLY A 457 29.69 10.97 -9.06
N THR A 458 29.44 11.71 -10.14
CA THR A 458 30.13 12.97 -10.45
C THR A 458 29.30 14.21 -10.10
N SER A 459 28.15 14.03 -9.46
CA SER A 459 27.17 15.10 -9.25
C SER A 459 27.57 16.07 -8.13
N VAL A 460 27.05 17.29 -8.22
CA VAL A 460 27.13 18.31 -7.17
C VAL A 460 25.86 18.21 -6.34
N VAL A 461 26.00 18.06 -5.03
CA VAL A 461 24.87 18.04 -4.10
C VAL A 461 24.92 19.29 -3.23
N THR A 462 23.80 20.00 -3.12
CA THR A 462 23.64 21.13 -2.20
C THR A 462 22.47 20.87 -1.27
N VAL A 463 22.71 20.98 0.03
CA VAL A 463 21.67 20.87 1.06
C VAL A 463 21.42 22.26 1.63
N GLN A 464 20.16 22.68 1.61
CA GLN A 464 19.75 24.00 2.09
C GLN A 464 20.13 24.21 3.56
N ALA A 465 20.25 25.48 3.97
CA ALA A 465 20.59 25.89 5.32
C ALA A 465 19.72 25.20 6.39
N GLY A 466 20.38 24.61 7.39
CA GLY A 466 19.71 23.83 8.45
C GLY A 466 19.20 22.45 8.02
N GLY A 467 19.42 22.05 6.76
CA GLY A 467 19.01 20.75 6.21
C GLY A 467 19.94 19.59 6.53
N ILE A 468 21.20 19.88 6.88
CA ILE A 468 22.19 18.96 7.46
C ILE A 468 23.21 19.80 8.24
N GLY A 469 23.73 19.31 9.37
CA GLY A 469 24.81 19.97 10.09
C GLY A 469 26.17 19.66 9.46
N ALA A 470 27.14 20.59 9.52
CA ALA A 470 28.48 20.33 9.00
C ALA A 470 29.17 19.13 9.68
N SER A 471 28.97 18.96 11.00
CA SER A 471 29.47 17.78 11.72
C SER A 471 28.84 16.48 11.25
N ASP A 472 27.56 16.51 10.92
CA ASP A 472 26.83 15.32 10.43
C ASP A 472 27.29 14.98 9.00
N LEU A 473 27.47 16.01 8.15
CA LEU A 473 28.04 15.86 6.82
C LEU A 473 29.43 15.21 6.87
N VAL A 474 30.31 15.69 7.76
CA VAL A 474 31.66 15.13 7.92
C VAL A 474 31.61 13.68 8.42
N ALA A 475 30.70 13.35 9.34
CA ALA A 475 30.51 11.97 9.79
C ALA A 475 30.02 11.05 8.66
N ASP A 476 29.10 11.54 7.83
CA ASP A 476 28.60 10.82 6.65
C ASP A 476 29.70 10.62 5.59
N LEU A 477 30.54 11.63 5.35
CA LEU A 477 31.70 11.55 4.46
C LEU A 477 32.74 10.55 4.99
N ALA A 478 33.02 10.56 6.29
CA ALA A 478 33.94 9.61 6.92
C ALA A 478 33.45 8.16 6.77
N ALA A 479 32.14 7.92 6.92
CA ALA A 479 31.55 6.60 6.68
C ALA A 479 31.66 6.16 5.21
N GLY A 480 31.44 7.07 4.26
CA GLY A 480 31.49 6.77 2.83
C GLY A 480 32.90 6.68 2.25
N ARG A 481 33.89 7.31 2.88
CA ARG A 481 35.31 7.25 2.50
C ARG A 481 35.85 5.82 2.48
N GLY A 482 35.38 4.95 3.37
CA GLY A 482 35.80 3.55 3.44
C GLY A 482 37.31 3.42 3.68
N ASP A 483 38.01 2.77 2.75
CA ASP A 483 39.48 2.60 2.78
C ASP A 483 40.26 3.80 2.22
N GLY A 484 39.59 4.92 1.93
CA GLY A 484 40.14 6.08 1.23
C GLY A 484 39.74 6.16 -0.24
N SER A 485 39.17 5.09 -0.80
CA SER A 485 38.72 5.02 -2.20
C SER A 485 37.27 5.46 -2.39
N TRP A 486 36.59 5.96 -1.34
CA TRP A 486 35.18 6.36 -1.39
C TRP A 486 34.23 5.23 -1.82
N ASN A 487 34.55 4.02 -1.36
CA ASN A 487 33.83 2.77 -1.63
C ASN A 487 33.01 2.28 -0.43
N GLY A 488 32.76 3.15 0.56
CA GLY A 488 32.00 2.82 1.76
C GLY A 488 30.61 2.29 1.44
N THR A 489 30.12 1.38 2.27
CA THR A 489 28.78 0.77 2.11
C THR A 489 27.66 1.62 2.70
N THR A 490 28.01 2.71 3.40
CA THR A 490 27.12 3.64 4.13
C THR A 490 27.70 5.05 4.09
N GLY A 491 26.90 6.07 4.39
CA GLY A 491 27.35 7.47 4.37
C GLY A 491 27.31 8.08 2.96
N ILE A 492 28.26 8.97 2.67
CA ILE A 492 28.39 9.68 1.38
C ILE A 492 29.64 9.21 0.65
N ALA A 493 29.43 8.52 -0.47
CA ALA A 493 30.46 7.90 -1.29
C ALA A 493 30.38 8.39 -2.75
N SER A 494 31.37 8.01 -3.56
CA SER A 494 31.30 8.25 -5.00
C SER A 494 31.87 7.07 -5.77
N SER A 495 31.02 6.42 -6.56
CA SER A 495 31.44 5.40 -7.52
C SER A 495 32.30 5.94 -8.67
N ALA A 496 32.41 7.27 -8.81
CA ALA A 496 33.25 7.93 -9.81
C ALA A 496 34.60 8.39 -9.24
N ALA A 497 34.86 8.22 -7.93
CA ALA A 497 36.15 8.54 -7.34
C ALA A 497 37.24 7.63 -7.91
N GLN A 498 38.08 8.18 -8.79
CA GLN A 498 39.24 7.51 -9.36
C GLN A 498 40.51 8.32 -9.11
N GLY A 499 41.64 7.63 -8.94
CA GLY A 499 42.93 8.26 -8.67
C GLY A 499 42.92 9.09 -7.38
N ASN A 500 43.32 10.35 -7.48
CA ASN A 500 43.40 11.26 -6.33
C ASN A 500 42.11 12.04 -6.08
N LEU A 501 41.03 11.80 -6.83
CA LEU A 501 39.75 12.47 -6.56
C LEU A 501 39.17 12.03 -5.22
N ARG A 502 38.57 12.99 -4.53
CA ARG A 502 37.91 12.86 -3.23
C ARG A 502 36.54 13.52 -3.31
N ILE A 503 35.73 13.43 -2.25
CA ILE A 503 34.58 14.32 -2.12
C ILE A 503 35.08 15.56 -1.38
N GLY A 504 34.92 16.74 -1.96
CA GLY A 504 35.15 18.02 -1.31
C GLY A 504 33.84 18.62 -0.86
N TRP A 505 33.89 19.51 0.14
CA TRP A 505 32.69 20.16 0.66
C TRP A 505 32.92 21.62 1.08
N LEU A 506 31.87 22.43 1.01
CA LEU A 506 31.86 23.85 1.34
C LEU A 506 30.61 24.24 2.09
N THR A 507 30.76 25.23 2.97
CA THR A 507 29.64 25.98 3.53
C THR A 507 29.55 27.31 2.79
N SER A 508 28.40 27.57 2.19
CA SER A 508 28.13 28.84 1.51
C SER A 508 27.74 29.94 2.49
N SER A 509 27.64 31.19 2.01
CA SER A 509 27.36 32.35 2.87
C SER A 509 25.97 32.34 3.52
N ASP A 510 25.05 31.51 3.03
CA ASP A 510 23.71 31.34 3.59
C ASP A 510 23.60 30.07 4.47
N ASP A 511 24.73 29.47 4.86
CA ASP A 511 24.84 28.21 5.60
C ASP A 511 24.34 26.97 4.86
N ALA A 512 24.08 27.03 3.55
CA ALA A 512 23.88 25.82 2.74
C ALA A 512 25.20 25.07 2.55
N LEU A 513 25.14 23.75 2.58
CA LEU A 513 26.29 22.86 2.44
C LEU A 513 26.32 22.24 1.05
N THR A 514 27.44 22.41 0.35
CA THR A 514 27.67 21.83 -0.98
C THR A 514 28.78 20.80 -0.90
N PHE A 515 28.61 19.65 -1.55
CA PHE A 515 29.64 18.64 -1.68
C PHE A 515 29.61 18.00 -3.07
N THR A 516 30.80 17.68 -3.59
CA THR A 516 30.96 17.07 -4.91
C THR A 516 32.30 16.36 -5.03
N LEU A 517 32.50 15.63 -6.11
CA LEU A 517 33.80 15.03 -6.44
C LEU A 517 34.79 16.16 -6.80
N ALA A 518 35.92 16.22 -6.09
CA ALA A 518 36.92 17.27 -6.24
C ALA A 518 38.35 16.71 -6.13
N ALA A 519 39.30 17.40 -6.74
CA ALA A 519 40.73 17.11 -6.58
C ALA A 519 41.28 17.83 -5.33
N PRO A 520 42.25 17.24 -4.61
CA PRO A 520 43.03 17.97 -3.61
C PRO A 520 43.60 19.26 -4.22
N GLY A 521 43.30 20.39 -3.59
CA GLY A 521 43.65 21.72 -4.09
C GLY A 521 42.52 22.49 -4.75
N ASP A 522 41.40 21.86 -5.13
CA ASP A 522 40.19 22.58 -5.57
C ASP A 522 39.35 22.90 -4.33
N VAL A 523 39.60 24.06 -3.73
CA VAL A 523 38.93 24.50 -2.50
C VAL A 523 37.70 25.35 -2.79
N THR A 524 37.44 25.68 -4.06
CA THR A 524 36.25 26.43 -4.48
C THR A 524 35.17 25.54 -5.11
N LEU A 525 35.49 24.27 -5.35
CA LEU A 525 34.64 23.24 -5.98
C LEU A 525 34.15 23.65 -7.37
N ASP A 526 34.99 24.36 -8.14
CA ASP A 526 34.65 24.81 -9.49
C ASP A 526 35.21 23.89 -10.61
N ASN A 527 35.83 22.77 -10.20
CA ASN A 527 36.53 21.79 -11.02
C ASN A 527 37.83 22.32 -11.64
N ILE A 528 38.39 23.41 -11.12
CA ILE A 528 39.68 23.96 -11.51
C ILE A 528 40.56 24.01 -10.27
N VAL A 529 41.87 23.81 -10.45
CA VAL A 529 42.86 24.07 -9.41
C VAL A 529 43.72 25.23 -9.90
N ASP A 530 43.58 26.42 -9.32
CA ASP A 530 44.29 27.62 -9.77
C ASP A 530 44.77 28.55 -8.64
N VAL A 531 45.15 29.76 -9.01
CA VAL A 531 45.65 30.76 -8.08
C VAL A 531 44.61 31.22 -7.05
N LEU A 532 43.31 31.15 -7.37
CA LEU A 532 42.23 31.49 -6.46
C LEU A 532 42.12 30.46 -5.34
N ASP A 533 42.32 29.18 -5.65
CA ASP A 533 42.38 28.12 -4.64
C ASP A 533 43.58 28.31 -3.70
N ALA A 534 44.76 28.53 -4.29
CA ALA A 534 45.97 28.78 -3.51
C ALA A 534 45.84 30.02 -2.62
N ALA A 535 45.24 31.11 -3.13
CA ALA A 535 44.98 32.31 -2.36
C ALA A 535 44.01 32.03 -1.19
N THR A 536 42.98 31.21 -1.41
CA THR A 536 42.02 30.81 -0.39
C THR A 536 42.70 30.02 0.74
N LEU A 537 43.48 29.00 0.39
CA LEU A 537 44.27 28.20 1.35
C LEU A 537 45.22 29.06 2.19
N LEU A 538 45.99 29.94 1.53
CA LEU A 538 46.93 30.83 2.21
C LEU A 538 46.20 31.81 3.13
N SER A 539 45.04 32.32 2.71
CA SER A 539 44.24 33.25 3.51
C SER A 539 43.62 32.58 4.75
N ALA A 540 43.33 31.28 4.69
CA ALA A 540 42.80 30.51 5.82
C ALA A 540 43.84 30.37 6.95
N GLY A 541 45.15 30.41 6.61
CA GLY A 541 46.23 30.39 7.59
C GLY A 541 46.27 29.14 8.46
N ARG A 542 45.82 27.99 7.93
CA ARG A 542 45.76 26.71 8.68
C ARG A 542 46.98 25.83 8.54
N TYR A 543 47.83 26.04 7.53
CA TYR A 543 49.01 25.21 7.27
C TYR A 543 49.93 25.13 8.49
N ASP A 544 50.16 23.90 8.97
CA ASP A 544 51.03 23.59 10.12
C ASP A 544 50.69 24.41 11.38
N SER A 545 49.42 24.82 11.52
CA SER A 545 48.97 25.68 12.63
C SER A 545 48.56 24.91 13.88
N GLY A 546 48.40 23.58 13.78
CA GLY A 546 47.84 22.73 14.82
C GLY A 546 46.35 22.98 15.13
N ARG A 547 45.65 23.78 14.32
CA ARG A 547 44.21 24.07 14.45
C ARG A 547 43.43 23.22 13.45
N ALA A 548 42.25 22.76 13.86
CA ALA A 548 41.34 22.00 12.99
C ALA A 548 41.06 22.74 11.68
N ALA A 549 41.21 22.05 10.55
CA ALA A 549 40.96 22.57 9.21
C ALA A 549 39.84 21.75 8.52
N GLY A 550 39.02 22.41 7.70
CA GLY A 550 38.13 21.72 6.76
C GLY A 550 38.68 21.70 5.34
N TRP A 551 37.91 21.17 4.38
CA TRP A 551 38.30 21.07 2.97
C TRP A 551 38.77 22.41 2.38
N SER A 552 37.97 23.48 2.56
CA SER A 552 38.33 24.83 2.07
C SER A 552 39.56 25.43 2.73
N GLU A 553 39.96 24.88 3.86
CA GLU A 553 41.10 25.34 4.65
C GLU A 553 42.34 24.44 4.47
N GLY A 554 42.24 23.39 3.66
CA GLY A 554 43.36 22.55 3.22
C GLY A 554 43.40 21.12 3.75
N ASP A 555 42.40 20.67 4.50
CA ASP A 555 42.29 19.25 4.90
C ASP A 555 41.69 18.43 3.76
N PHE A 556 42.56 17.80 2.96
CA PHE A 556 42.14 16.99 1.80
C PHE A 556 42.05 15.49 2.13
N ASN A 557 42.71 15.09 3.23
CA ASN A 557 42.81 13.72 3.66
C ASN A 557 41.89 13.39 4.86
N TYR A 558 41.08 14.35 5.34
CA TYR A 558 40.14 14.21 6.45
C TYR A 558 40.79 13.77 7.76
N ASP A 559 41.93 14.34 8.13
CA ASP A 559 42.60 14.12 9.43
C ASP A 559 42.49 15.30 10.40
N ASP A 560 41.60 16.26 10.08
CA ASP A 560 41.38 17.51 10.80
C ASP A 560 42.60 18.45 10.79
N ALA A 561 43.61 18.25 9.94
CA ALA A 561 44.76 19.14 9.81
C ALA A 561 44.96 19.63 8.38
N PHE A 562 45.64 20.76 8.24
CA PHE A 562 46.26 21.13 6.96
C PHE A 562 47.77 21.08 7.15
N ASP A 563 48.42 20.04 6.63
CA ASP A 563 49.85 19.82 6.82
C ASP A 563 50.61 19.47 5.51
N ILE A 564 51.83 18.95 5.66
CA ILE A 564 52.67 18.61 4.52
C ILE A 564 52.10 17.47 3.67
N ILE A 565 51.29 16.58 4.25
CA ILE A 565 50.63 15.47 3.57
C ILE A 565 49.57 16.05 2.64
N ASP A 566 48.70 16.94 3.11
CA ASP A 566 47.70 17.60 2.26
C ASP A 566 48.33 18.45 1.16
N ALA A 567 49.37 19.21 1.49
CA ALA A 567 50.12 19.98 0.51
C ALA A 567 50.75 19.08 -0.56
N THR A 568 51.23 17.89 -0.16
CA THR A 568 51.74 16.88 -1.09
C THR A 568 50.61 16.29 -1.95
N ASP A 569 49.44 16.01 -1.37
CA ASP A 569 48.27 15.54 -2.10
C ASP A 569 47.86 16.54 -3.19
N MET A 570 47.80 17.84 -2.87
CA MET A 570 47.55 18.90 -3.85
C MET A 570 48.62 18.93 -4.96
N LEU A 571 49.91 18.96 -4.60
CA LEU A 571 51.00 19.09 -5.58
C LEU A 571 51.13 17.86 -6.48
N THR A 572 50.86 16.67 -5.96
CA THR A 572 50.98 15.41 -6.73
C THR A 572 49.84 15.20 -7.71
N THR A 573 48.73 15.93 -7.60
CA THR A 573 47.67 15.91 -8.62
C THR A 573 48.17 16.40 -9.99
N GLY A 574 49.11 17.36 -10.00
CA GLY A 574 49.57 18.02 -11.22
C GLY A 574 48.52 18.88 -11.92
N LEU A 575 47.41 19.23 -11.25
CA LEU A 575 46.25 19.92 -11.84
C LEU A 575 46.31 21.45 -11.79
N PHE A 576 47.32 22.02 -11.12
CA PHE A 576 47.43 23.48 -10.97
C PHE A 576 47.55 24.19 -12.33
N ASN A 577 46.60 25.06 -12.64
CA ASN A 577 46.44 25.78 -13.91
C ASN A 577 46.33 24.88 -15.16
N THR A 578 45.89 23.63 -15.03
CA THR A 578 45.68 22.73 -16.19
C THR A 578 44.31 22.87 -16.85
N GLY A 579 43.41 23.66 -16.25
CA GLY A 579 42.01 23.77 -16.66
C GLY A 579 41.12 22.73 -15.98
N ASN A 580 39.89 22.59 -16.49
CA ASN A 580 38.87 21.75 -15.86
C ASN A 580 39.26 20.26 -15.89
N TYR A 581 39.28 19.61 -14.73
CA TYR A 581 39.66 18.20 -14.57
C TYR A 581 38.47 17.23 -14.57
N LEU A 582 37.23 17.74 -14.58
CA LEU A 582 36.00 16.97 -14.78
C LEU A 582 35.25 17.45 -16.04
N PRO A 583 34.41 16.60 -16.68
CA PRO A 583 33.51 17.08 -17.73
C PRO A 583 32.56 18.14 -17.15
N ALA A 584 32.46 19.31 -17.81
CA ALA A 584 31.63 20.42 -17.34
C ALA A 584 30.18 19.98 -17.05
N ALA A 585 29.63 20.44 -15.92
CA ALA A 585 28.23 20.20 -15.55
C ALA A 585 27.28 20.62 -16.68
N GLY A 586 26.34 19.73 -17.03
CA GLY A 586 25.26 20.10 -17.93
C GLY A 586 24.39 21.19 -17.29
N THR A 587 24.00 22.20 -18.07
CA THR A 587 23.14 23.29 -17.59
C THR A 587 21.83 22.75 -17.00
N VAL A 588 21.53 23.15 -15.77
CA VAL A 588 20.21 22.96 -15.15
C VAL A 588 19.17 23.65 -16.03
N VAL A 589 18.19 22.90 -16.55
CA VAL A 589 16.93 23.51 -16.96
C VAL A 589 16.17 23.73 -15.65
N PRO A 590 15.99 24.96 -15.15
CA PRO A 590 15.17 25.19 -13.98
C PRO A 590 13.79 24.60 -14.28
N VAL A 591 13.41 23.59 -13.51
CA VAL A 591 12.02 23.14 -13.48
C VAL A 591 11.26 24.32 -12.90
N PRO A 592 10.33 24.95 -13.64
CA PRO A 592 9.49 25.95 -13.03
C PRO A 592 8.79 25.25 -11.87
N GLU A 593 8.89 25.83 -10.67
CA GLU A 593 7.86 25.56 -9.66
C GLU A 593 6.50 25.66 -10.36
N PRO A 594 5.49 24.86 -9.96
CA PRO A 594 4.11 25.16 -10.34
C PRO A 594 3.77 26.54 -9.77
N GLY A 595 4.10 27.58 -10.54
CA GLY A 595 4.15 28.94 -10.06
C GLY A 595 2.77 29.35 -9.60
N SER A 596 2.71 29.85 -8.38
CA SER A 596 1.62 30.68 -7.85
C SER A 596 1.25 31.85 -8.79
N ALA A 597 2.07 32.16 -9.79
CA ALA A 597 1.78 33.09 -10.90
C ALA A 597 0.62 32.65 -11.83
N GLY A 598 0.33 31.35 -11.96
CA GLY A 598 -0.82 30.87 -12.75
C GLY A 598 -2.18 31.24 -12.15
N TRP A 599 -2.23 31.45 -10.83
CA TRP A 599 -3.44 31.83 -10.11
C TRP A 599 -3.78 33.32 -10.26
N LEU A 600 -2.78 34.20 -10.29
CA LEU A 600 -3.00 35.65 -10.42
C LEU A 600 -3.42 36.06 -11.85
N ALA A 601 -2.89 35.41 -12.88
CA ALA A 601 -3.30 35.65 -14.27
C ALA A 601 -4.73 35.15 -14.56
N ALA A 602 -5.14 34.02 -13.96
CA ALA A 602 -6.49 33.48 -14.11
C ALA A 602 -7.54 34.34 -13.38
N VAL A 603 -7.23 34.86 -12.19
CA VAL A 603 -8.13 35.76 -11.45
C VAL A 603 -8.25 37.12 -12.15
N ALA A 604 -7.17 37.66 -12.73
CA ALA A 604 -7.22 38.88 -13.52
C ALA A 604 -8.02 38.72 -14.84
N ALA A 605 -7.89 37.57 -15.53
CA ALA A 605 -8.64 37.29 -16.75
C ALA A 605 -10.14 37.03 -16.50
N ILE A 606 -10.49 36.45 -15.36
CA ILE A 606 -11.89 36.24 -14.92
C ILE A 606 -12.53 37.56 -14.43
N ALA A 607 -11.76 38.42 -13.75
CA ALA A 607 -12.20 39.76 -13.37
C ALA A 607 -12.41 40.68 -14.61
N ALA A 608 -11.55 40.59 -15.63
CA ALA A 608 -11.70 41.35 -16.87
C ALA A 608 -12.86 40.85 -17.77
N ARG A 609 -13.11 39.52 -17.80
CA ARG A 609 -14.28 38.96 -18.53
C ARG A 609 -15.62 39.20 -17.84
N SER A 610 -15.65 39.29 -16.50
CA SER A 610 -16.89 39.58 -15.76
C SER A 610 -17.27 41.07 -15.77
N SER A 611 -16.28 41.98 -15.84
CA SER A 611 -16.51 43.42 -16.02
C SER A 611 -16.91 43.80 -17.46
N GLY A 612 -16.38 43.09 -18.46
CA GLY A 612 -16.79 43.23 -19.86
C GLY A 612 -18.22 42.73 -20.14
N ARG A 613 -18.64 41.62 -19.51
CA ARG A 613 -20.01 41.08 -19.66
C ARG A 613 -21.08 41.89 -18.91
N ARG A 614 -20.73 42.60 -17.82
CA ARG A 614 -21.67 43.52 -17.14
C ARG A 614 -21.90 44.83 -17.90
N ARG A 615 -20.96 45.29 -18.72
CA ARG A 615 -21.15 46.48 -19.60
C ARG A 615 -21.91 46.18 -20.89
N ALA A 616 -21.94 44.93 -21.35
CA ALA A 616 -22.67 44.55 -22.58
C ALA A 616 -24.18 44.27 -22.34
N ARG A 617 -24.60 43.96 -21.10
CA ARG A 617 -26.01 43.67 -20.76
C ARG A 617 -26.87 44.90 -20.42
N SER A 618 -26.30 46.11 -20.35
CA SER A 618 -27.05 47.34 -20.06
C SER A 618 -27.42 48.17 -21.30
N ARG A 619 -27.21 47.66 -22.52
CA ARG A 619 -27.49 48.39 -23.78
C ARG A 619 -28.60 47.81 -24.66
N GLN A 620 -29.42 46.89 -24.16
CA GLN A 620 -30.58 46.38 -24.91
C GLN A 620 -31.83 46.37 -24.03
N TYR A 621 -32.39 47.55 -23.79
CA TYR A 621 -33.82 47.73 -23.49
C TYR A 621 -34.21 49.14 -23.97
N GLN A 622 -34.73 49.23 -25.19
CA GLN A 622 -35.64 50.31 -25.59
C GLN A 622 -36.99 49.67 -25.99
N PRO A 623 -38.13 50.23 -25.52
CA PRO A 623 -39.45 49.67 -25.80
C PRO A 623 -39.98 50.14 -27.17
N CYS A 624 -40.63 49.23 -27.88
CA CYS A 624 -41.32 49.51 -29.13
C CYS A 624 -42.66 50.22 -28.83
N VAL A 625 -42.91 51.35 -29.49
CA VAL A 625 -44.18 52.09 -29.50
C VAL A 625 -44.80 51.96 -30.88
N GLN A 626 -46.05 51.51 -30.91
CA GLN A 626 -47.14 51.68 -31.90
C GLN A 626 -46.88 51.41 -33.39
N ALA A 627 -47.62 50.44 -33.94
CA ALA A 627 -48.80 50.69 -34.77
C ALA A 627 -49.78 49.51 -34.66
#